data_AF-A0A8J5C3A8-F1
#
_entry.id   AF-A0A8J5C3A8-F1
#
_cell.length_a   1.000
_cell.length_b   1.000
_cell.length_c   1.000
_cell.angle_alpha   90.00
_cell.angle_beta   90.00
_cell.angle_gamma   90.00
#
_symmetry.space_group_name_H-M   'P 1'
#
loop_
_entity.id
_entity.type
_entity.pdbx_description
1 polymer ?
#
loop_
_entity_poly.entity_id
_entity_poly.type
_entity_poly.pdbx_seq_one_letter_code
_entity_poly.pdbx_strand_id
1 'polypeptide(L)'
;MDLEFEEERKWMEVAEEREKRWGKELEGKTFVLVGTPADVLAKYNPTIDVTSSIAELKPADKLGTDSLDYFKCSHHVLVYYEDLVNNLIKLMDVWDFLKLLKQKFFSCHVKIYKKPLSDQIENWGSVYTALKGTQ
;
A
#
# COMPACT_ATOMS: atom_id res chain seq x y z
N MET A 1 20.91 19.84 31.58
CA MET A 1 21.12 20.38 30.22
C MET A 1 21.58 19.20 29.41
N ASP A 2 20.62 18.62 28.72
CA ASP A 2 20.37 17.20 28.85
C ASP A 2 20.99 16.42 27.70
N LEU A 3 21.84 15.45 28.04
CA LEU A 3 22.51 14.54 27.11
C LEU A 3 21.50 13.84 26.17
N GLU A 4 20.27 13.65 26.66
CA GLU A 4 19.14 13.09 25.92
C GLU A 4 18.71 13.97 24.74
N PHE A 5 18.77 15.30 24.90
CA PHE A 5 18.44 16.27 23.85
C PHE A 5 19.51 16.33 22.75
N GLU A 6 20.78 16.10 23.12
CA GLU A 6 21.89 16.03 22.17
C GLU A 6 21.86 14.72 21.37
N GLU A 7 21.46 13.62 22.02
CA GLU A 7 21.30 12.33 21.39
C GLU A 7 20.13 12.36 20.40
N GLU A 8 18.98 12.96 20.77
CA GLU A 8 17.85 13.18 19.86
C GLU A 8 18.22 14.04 18.64
N ARG A 9 19.01 15.12 18.82
CA ARG A 9 19.51 15.92 17.68
C ARG A 9 20.38 15.09 16.73
N LYS A 10 21.26 14.26 17.29
CA LYS A 10 22.12 13.39 16.50
C LYS A 10 21.32 12.33 15.74
N TRP A 11 20.26 11.79 16.32
CA TRP A 11 19.35 10.87 15.64
C TRP A 11 18.55 11.53 14.51
N MET A 12 18.11 12.78 14.72
CA MET A 12 17.40 13.56 13.70
C MET A 12 18.30 13.93 12.52
N GLU A 13 19.55 14.32 12.80
CA GLU A 13 20.55 14.62 11.77
C GLU A 13 20.91 13.38 10.94
N VAL A 14 21.13 12.24 11.59
CA VAL A 14 21.36 10.95 10.92
C VAL A 14 20.14 10.50 10.10
N ALA A 15 18.92 10.78 10.57
CA ALA A 15 17.70 10.49 9.82
C ALA A 15 17.59 11.36 8.56
N GLU A 16 17.89 12.66 8.66
CA GLU A 16 17.86 13.60 7.55
C GLU A 16 18.96 13.30 6.51
N GLU A 17 20.15 12.91 6.96
CA GLU A 17 21.24 12.47 6.08
C GLU A 17 20.92 11.14 5.38
N ARG A 18 20.29 10.20 6.09
CA ARG A 18 19.79 8.95 5.49
C ARG A 18 18.73 9.23 4.43
N GLU A 19 17.80 10.14 4.70
CA GLU A 19 16.76 10.54 3.73
C GLU A 19 17.37 11.16 2.47
N LYS A 20 18.33 12.09 2.63
CA LYS A 20 19.07 12.70 1.50
C LYS A 20 19.87 11.66 0.71
N ARG A 21 20.54 10.73 1.40
CA ARG A 21 21.33 9.65 0.78
C ARG A 21 20.45 8.67 0.02
N TRP A 22 19.33 8.26 0.60
CA TRP A 22 18.38 7.35 -0.04
C TRP A 22 17.67 8.02 -1.22
N GLY A 23 17.34 9.31 -1.12
CA GLY A 23 16.85 10.10 -2.25
C GLY A 23 17.82 10.09 -3.43
N LYS A 24 19.13 10.21 -3.16
CA LYS A 24 20.19 10.21 -4.18
C LYS A 24 20.50 8.82 -4.74
N GLU A 25 20.36 7.77 -3.94
CA GLU A 25 20.60 6.38 -4.36
C GLU A 25 19.43 5.80 -5.17
N LEU A 26 18.21 6.32 -4.97
CA LEU A 26 17.01 5.98 -5.75
C LEU A 26 16.93 6.71 -7.11
N GLU A 27 17.78 7.72 -7.37
CA GLU A 27 17.93 8.33 -8.70
C GLU A 27 18.34 7.31 -9.79
N GLY A 28 18.77 6.11 -9.39
CA GLY A 28 19.12 5.02 -10.31
C GLY A 28 17.96 4.10 -10.77
N LYS A 29 16.79 4.07 -10.10
CA LYS A 29 15.67 3.18 -10.52
C LYS A 29 14.39 3.38 -9.70
N THR A 30 13.74 4.53 -9.83
CA THR A 30 12.27 4.68 -9.83
C THR A 30 11.99 6.16 -9.99
N PHE A 31 11.23 6.54 -11.02
CA PHE A 31 10.84 7.92 -11.28
C PHE A 31 9.96 8.43 -10.12
N VAL A 32 10.59 9.00 -9.09
CA VAL A 32 9.91 9.92 -8.17
C VAL A 32 9.84 11.25 -8.91
N LEU A 33 8.83 11.39 -9.75
CA LEU A 33 8.45 12.68 -10.31
C LEU A 33 7.88 13.52 -9.16
N VAL A 34 8.75 14.34 -8.58
CA VAL A 34 8.40 15.42 -7.65
C VAL A 34 7.44 16.35 -8.38
N GLY A 35 6.16 16.25 -8.03
CA GLY A 35 5.06 17.06 -8.55
C GLY A 35 4.41 16.53 -9.83
N THR A 36 3.15 16.09 -9.69
CA THR A 36 2.06 16.01 -10.68
C THR A 36 1.66 14.70 -11.42
N PRO A 37 2.44 13.60 -11.57
CA PRO A 37 1.88 12.41 -12.22
C PRO A 37 0.83 11.71 -11.37
N ALA A 38 1.07 11.61 -10.06
CA ALA A 38 0.09 11.07 -9.12
C ALA A 38 -1.20 11.89 -9.13
N ASP A 39 -1.10 13.22 -9.19
CA ASP A 39 -2.26 14.13 -9.23
C ASP A 39 -2.99 14.10 -10.56
N VAL A 40 -2.28 13.86 -11.67
CA VAL A 40 -2.87 13.65 -13.00
C VAL A 40 -3.59 12.30 -13.04
N LEU A 41 -2.97 11.24 -12.55
CA LEU A 41 -3.56 9.90 -12.47
C LEU A 41 -4.76 9.87 -11.51
N ALA A 42 -4.73 10.64 -10.42
CA ALA A 42 -5.84 10.76 -9.48
C ALA A 42 -7.12 11.36 -10.08
N LYS A 43 -7.00 12.09 -11.21
CA LYS A 43 -8.14 12.68 -11.92
C LYS A 43 -8.72 11.74 -12.98
N TYR A 44 -8.00 10.68 -13.35
CA TYR A 44 -8.44 9.75 -14.36
C TYR A 44 -9.42 8.74 -13.76
N ASN A 45 -10.59 8.61 -14.39
CA ASN A 45 -11.57 7.59 -14.05
C ASN A 45 -11.54 6.51 -15.13
N PRO A 46 -11.00 5.31 -14.85
CA PRO A 46 -11.00 4.22 -15.82
C PRO A 46 -12.43 3.70 -16.08
N THR A 47 -12.66 3.28 -17.32
CA THR A 47 -13.74 2.37 -17.67
C THR A 47 -13.21 0.94 -17.63
N ILE A 48 -13.84 0.07 -16.84
CA ILE A 48 -13.40 -1.31 -16.64
C ILE A 48 -14.18 -2.22 -17.59
N ASP A 49 -13.48 -3.06 -18.36
CA ASP A 49 -14.14 -4.16 -19.06
C ASP A 49 -14.49 -5.27 -18.07
N VAL A 50 -15.77 -5.35 -17.74
CA VAL A 50 -16.32 -6.27 -16.75
C VAL A 50 -16.11 -7.73 -17.16
N THR A 51 -16.18 -8.04 -18.46
CA THR A 51 -16.17 -9.42 -18.95
C THR A 51 -14.78 -10.04 -18.82
N SER A 52 -13.75 -9.29 -19.24
CA SER A 52 -12.34 -9.67 -19.05
C SER A 52 -11.95 -9.64 -17.58
N SER A 53 -12.41 -8.65 -16.81
CA SER A 53 -12.07 -8.53 -15.38
C SER A 53 -12.53 -9.73 -14.56
N ILE A 54 -13.75 -10.23 -14.76
CA ILE A 54 -14.24 -11.44 -14.04
C ILE A 54 -13.41 -12.67 -14.42
N ALA A 55 -13.00 -12.77 -15.69
CA ALA A 55 -12.15 -13.87 -16.14
C ALA A 55 -10.74 -13.81 -15.53
N GLU A 56 -10.23 -12.63 -15.21
CA GLU A 56 -8.93 -12.41 -14.56
C GLU A 56 -8.99 -12.58 -13.03
N LEU A 57 -10.11 -12.21 -12.40
CA LEU A 57 -10.30 -12.31 -10.95
C LEU A 57 -10.35 -13.77 -10.47
N LYS A 58 -11.06 -14.66 -11.19
CA LYS A 58 -11.19 -16.08 -10.78
C LYS A 58 -9.85 -16.80 -10.62
N PRO A 59 -8.89 -16.72 -11.59
CA PRO A 59 -7.56 -17.26 -11.40
C PRO A 59 -6.80 -16.62 -10.24
N ALA A 60 -6.92 -15.31 -10.04
CA ALA A 60 -6.25 -14.62 -8.95
C ALA A 60 -6.75 -15.08 -7.58
N ASP A 61 -8.06 -15.23 -7.41
CA ASP A 61 -8.68 -15.77 -6.20
C ASP A 61 -8.22 -17.20 -5.93
N LYS A 62 -8.22 -18.04 -6.98
CA LYS A 62 -7.74 -19.41 -6.88
C LYS A 62 -6.25 -19.47 -6.50
N LEU A 63 -5.41 -18.64 -7.10
CA LEU A 63 -3.99 -18.54 -6.74
C LEU A 63 -3.82 -18.08 -5.29
N GLY A 64 -4.66 -17.15 -4.83
CA GLY A 64 -4.73 -16.73 -3.44
C GLY A 64 -5.02 -17.91 -2.51
N THR A 65 -6.10 -18.66 -2.77
CA THR A 65 -6.47 -19.83 -1.95
C THR A 65 -5.42 -20.94 -2.01
N ASP A 66 -4.88 -21.23 -3.19
CA ASP A 66 -3.86 -22.26 -3.39
C ASP A 66 -2.57 -21.88 -2.66
N SER A 67 -2.19 -20.59 -2.67
CA SER A 67 -1.03 -20.10 -1.91
C SER A 67 -1.23 -20.27 -0.39
N LEU A 68 -2.43 -19.98 0.12
CA LEU A 68 -2.74 -20.14 1.54
C LEU A 68 -2.73 -21.60 1.97
N ASP A 69 -3.24 -22.52 1.14
CA ASP A 69 -3.16 -23.96 1.43
C ASP A 69 -1.71 -24.48 1.34
N TYR A 70 -0.93 -23.98 0.38
CA TYR A 70 0.49 -24.33 0.25
C TYR A 70 1.30 -23.88 1.47
N PHE A 71 1.05 -22.68 1.97
CA PHE A 71 1.73 -22.10 3.14
C PHE A 71 1.04 -22.37 4.47
N LYS A 72 0.13 -23.37 4.56
CA LYS A 72 -0.62 -23.69 5.80
C LYS A 72 0.27 -24.03 7.00
N CYS A 73 1.48 -24.54 6.77
CA CYS A 73 2.44 -24.86 7.82
C CYS A 73 3.29 -23.64 8.25
N SER A 74 3.19 -22.52 7.54
CA SER A 74 3.86 -21.26 7.87
C SER A 74 2.87 -20.30 8.52
N HIS A 75 3.35 -19.51 9.47
CA HIS A 75 2.57 -18.41 10.01
C HIS A 75 2.35 -17.39 8.89
N HIS A 76 1.10 -17.07 8.58
CA HIS A 76 0.72 -16.08 7.57
C HIS A 76 -0.31 -15.11 8.16
N VAL A 77 -0.32 -13.88 7.64
CA VAL A 77 -1.30 -12.85 7.99
C VAL A 77 -1.79 -12.21 6.70
N LEU A 78 -3.11 -12.13 6.53
CA LEU A 78 -3.73 -11.42 5.42
C LEU A 78 -4.01 -9.98 5.86
N VAL A 79 -3.43 -9.02 5.15
CA VAL A 79 -3.55 -7.61 5.51
C VAL A 79 -3.87 -6.81 4.27
N TYR A 80 -4.96 -6.05 4.31
CA TYR A 80 -5.27 -5.08 3.28
C TYR A 80 -4.44 -3.82 3.51
N TYR A 81 -3.87 -3.27 2.43
CA TYR A 81 -3.09 -2.04 2.53
C TYR A 81 -3.88 -0.89 3.17
N GLU A 82 -5.17 -0.78 2.83
CA GLU A 82 -6.04 0.27 3.38
C GLU A 82 -6.20 0.15 4.90
N ASP A 83 -6.19 -1.07 5.41
CA ASP A 83 -6.27 -1.33 6.85
C ASP A 83 -5.02 -0.85 7.59
N LEU A 84 -3.83 -1.02 6.99
CA LEU A 84 -2.58 -0.57 7.59
C LEU A 84 -2.46 0.95 7.65
N VAL A 85 -2.98 1.63 6.62
CA VAL A 85 -2.91 3.10 6.53
C VAL A 85 -3.94 3.75 7.44
N ASN A 86 -5.15 3.17 7.55
CA ASN A 86 -6.25 3.77 8.29
C ASN A 86 -6.30 3.32 9.76
N ASN A 87 -5.75 2.14 10.10
CA ASN A 87 -5.81 1.57 11.45
C ASN A 87 -4.42 1.25 12.00
N LEU A 88 -3.94 2.13 12.90
CA LEU A 88 -2.65 1.97 13.57
C LEU A 88 -2.57 0.71 14.44
N ILE A 89 -3.69 0.19 14.94
CA ILE A 89 -3.73 -1.03 15.76
C ILE A 89 -3.37 -2.25 14.89
N LYS A 90 -3.95 -2.35 13.68
CA LYS A 90 -3.62 -3.43 12.74
C LYS A 90 -2.14 -3.40 12.34
N LEU A 91 -1.55 -2.21 12.22
CA LEU A 91 -0.11 -2.09 11.96
C LEU A 91 0.73 -2.62 13.13
N MET A 92 0.30 -2.41 14.39
CA MET A 92 0.96 -2.98 15.57
C MET A 92 0.88 -4.51 15.58
N ASP A 93 -0.28 -5.08 15.24
CA ASP A 93 -0.45 -6.54 15.14
C ASP A 93 0.49 -7.14 14.09
N VAL A 94 0.66 -6.45 12.96
CA VAL A 94 1.60 -6.86 11.91
C VAL A 94 3.06 -6.76 12.36
N TRP A 95 3.43 -5.74 13.15
CA TRP A 95 4.77 -5.68 13.74
C TRP A 95 5.03 -6.83 14.70
N ASP A 96 4.05 -7.13 15.56
CA ASP A 96 4.17 -8.22 16.53
C ASP A 96 4.25 -9.57 15.80
N PHE A 97 3.48 -9.73 14.71
CA PHE A 97 3.55 -10.90 13.83
C PHE A 97 4.92 -11.05 13.16
N LEU A 98 5.47 -9.97 12.61
CA LEU A 98 6.79 -9.96 11.95
C LEU A 98 7.96 -9.92 12.95
N LYS A 99 7.69 -9.78 14.25
CA LYS A 99 8.68 -9.57 15.32
C LYS A 99 9.61 -8.38 15.04
N LEU A 100 9.06 -7.32 14.45
CA LEU A 100 9.78 -6.09 14.17
C LEU A 100 9.72 -5.13 15.35
N LEU A 101 10.77 -4.33 15.51
CA LEU A 101 10.76 -3.21 16.46
C LEU A 101 9.69 -2.21 16.04
N LYS A 102 8.85 -1.80 17.00
CA LYS A 102 7.78 -0.82 16.78
C LYS A 102 8.41 0.54 16.49
N GLN A 103 8.35 0.98 15.24
CA GLN A 103 8.93 2.24 14.77
C GLN A 103 7.95 2.93 13.83
N LYS A 104 8.09 4.24 13.65
CA LYS A 104 7.23 4.97 12.71
C LYS A 104 7.56 4.55 11.28
N PHE A 105 6.62 3.93 10.58
CA PHE A 105 6.76 3.61 9.16
C PHE A 105 6.37 4.82 8.31
N PHE A 106 7.20 5.12 7.32
CA PHE A 106 6.90 6.07 6.26
C PHE A 106 6.80 5.29 4.96
N SER A 107 5.69 5.46 4.24
CA SER A 107 5.54 4.91 2.89
C SER A 107 5.91 5.97 1.87
N CYS A 108 6.79 5.63 0.93
CA CYS A 108 7.04 6.47 -0.24
C CYS A 108 5.94 6.32 -1.31
N HIS A 109 4.97 5.42 -1.12
CA HIS A 109 3.85 5.25 -2.04
C HIS A 109 2.84 6.38 -1.88
N VAL A 110 2.47 6.98 -3.00
CA VAL A 110 1.41 8.00 -3.05
C VAL A 110 0.09 7.32 -3.39
N LYS A 111 -0.88 7.38 -2.45
CA LYS A 111 -2.27 6.97 -2.72
C LYS A 111 -2.90 7.96 -3.71
N ILE A 112 -3.02 7.54 -4.97
CA ILE A 112 -3.60 8.33 -6.07
C ILE A 112 -5.14 8.35 -6.01
N TYR A 113 -5.76 7.29 -5.48
CA TYR A 113 -7.20 7.18 -5.36
C TYR A 113 -7.66 7.46 -3.93
N LYS A 114 -8.16 8.67 -3.66
CA LYS A 114 -8.59 9.10 -2.31
C LYS A 114 -10.11 9.12 -2.09
N LYS A 115 -10.90 9.05 -3.16
CA LYS A 115 -12.37 9.03 -3.12
C LYS A 115 -12.87 7.59 -2.99
N PRO A 116 -14.15 7.37 -2.65
CA PRO A 116 -14.76 6.05 -2.75
C PRO A 116 -14.63 5.48 -4.16
N LEU A 117 -14.47 4.17 -4.27
CA LEU A 117 -14.28 3.47 -5.56
C LEU A 117 -15.43 3.75 -6.56
N SER A 118 -16.64 3.97 -6.04
CA SER A 118 -17.82 4.34 -6.83
C SER A 118 -17.65 5.62 -7.65
N ASP A 119 -16.88 6.57 -7.13
CA ASP A 119 -16.71 7.89 -7.73
C ASP A 119 -15.49 7.94 -8.66
N GLN A 120 -14.72 6.84 -8.69
CA GLN A 120 -13.44 6.72 -9.37
C GLN A 120 -13.49 5.79 -10.58
N ILE A 121 -14.56 5.02 -10.75
CA ILE A 121 -14.77 4.16 -11.91
C ILE A 121 -15.96 4.71 -12.68
N GLU A 122 -15.75 4.98 -13.96
CA GLU A 122 -16.78 5.60 -14.81
C GLU A 122 -18.02 4.70 -14.95
N ASN A 123 -17.81 3.39 -15.08
CA ASN A 123 -18.87 2.39 -15.23
C ASN A 123 -19.16 1.59 -13.95
N TRP A 124 -19.01 2.21 -12.76
CA TRP A 124 -19.15 1.52 -11.46
C TRP A 124 -20.45 0.72 -11.31
N GLY A 125 -21.59 1.23 -11.77
CA GLY A 125 -22.87 0.53 -11.66
C GLY A 125 -22.89 -0.82 -12.39
N SER A 126 -22.25 -0.90 -13.55
CA SER A 126 -22.11 -2.14 -14.33
C SER A 126 -21.15 -3.11 -13.65
N VAL A 127 -20.01 -2.60 -13.16
CA VAL A 127 -19.00 -3.37 -12.42
C VAL A 127 -19.61 -3.96 -11.15
N TYR A 128 -20.32 -3.15 -10.36
CA TYR A 128 -20.93 -3.57 -9.10
C TYR A 128 -21.98 -4.66 -9.32
N THR A 129 -22.85 -4.51 -10.33
CA THR A 129 -23.87 -5.51 -10.68
C THR A 129 -23.25 -6.84 -11.05
N ALA A 130 -22.18 -6.80 -11.85
CA ALA A 130 -21.50 -8.00 -12.30
C ALA A 130 -20.73 -8.71 -11.18
N LEU A 131 -20.07 -7.94 -10.30
CA LEU A 131 -19.38 -8.48 -9.13
C LEU A 131 -20.34 -9.06 -8.09
N LYS A 132 -21.54 -8.47 -7.91
CA LYS A 132 -22.57 -9.02 -7.01
C LYS A 132 -23.07 -10.40 -7.41
N GLY A 133 -22.98 -10.74 -8.70
CA GLY A 133 -23.43 -12.04 -9.24
C GLY A 133 -22.36 -13.13 -9.21
N THR A 134 -21.10 -12.77 -8.95
CA THR A 134 -19.99 -13.70 -8.73
C THR A 134 -19.99 -14.14 -7.26
N GLN A 135 -20.70 -15.23 -6.99
CA GLN A 135 -20.59 -16.00 -5.75
C GLN A 135 -19.75 -17.26 -6.00
#